data_AF-A0A8T3PA38-F1
#
_entry.id   AF-A0A8T3PA38-F1
#
_cell.length_a   1.000
_cell.length_b   1.000
_cell.length_c   1.000
_cell.angle_alpha   90.00
_cell.angle_beta   90.00
_cell.angle_gamma   90.00
#
_symmetry.space_group_name_H-M   'P 1'
#
loop_
_entity.id
_entity.type
_entity.pdbx_description
1 polymer ?
#
loop_
_entity_poly.entity_id
_entity_poly.type
_entity_poly.pdbx_seq_one_letter_code
_entity_poly.pdbx_strand_id
1 'polypeptide(L)'
;MSRDPVIAGTPSADKLLRLAERLVGYAEVQGATQAEALVQGGDRYLTRFANSQIHQNVGETDVSVQVRFVMGKRIGVSGTNRLDDESLRRSVATAAEIARVQPELPDFTSLPEPGPIPEVEGRYAHATAEASPEERAEGARAVIGAADAAGVQAFGSFATRLERTAVANSLGVRAAEQRTLSQLITVCMGPDGEAGYAEAASVDHTGIDPGALGREAADKAGRSRGAMLLEPGDYPVVLEEYAVVDLLDMLGYLGFSALAVQEDRSFFEPGKRVGSDLVSIWDDATDPSGTPTAFDAEGVGKQRVQLVEGGVCREVVYDAYTAGKAGRGSTGHGLPAPNPWGPFPLNQFMAPGDTGREELIGGLKRGLLVTRFHYTNP
;
A
#
# COMPACT_ATOMS: atom_id res chain seq x y z
N MET A 1 -14.57 -18.21 36.47
CA MET A 1 -14.08 -19.05 35.36
C MET A 1 -13.62 -18.11 34.26
N SER A 2 -12.33 -17.76 34.28
CA SER A 2 -11.70 -16.89 33.29
C SER A 2 -11.74 -17.62 31.95
N ARG A 3 -12.48 -17.08 30.98
CA ARG A 3 -12.30 -17.46 29.58
C ARG A 3 -11.18 -16.56 29.07
N ASP A 4 -9.96 -17.08 29.02
CA ASP A 4 -8.93 -16.50 28.18
C ASP A 4 -9.46 -16.48 26.75
N PRO A 5 -9.54 -15.33 26.07
CA PRO A 5 -9.74 -15.33 24.63
C PRO A 5 -8.39 -15.71 24.03
N VAL A 6 -8.18 -17.00 23.78
CA VAL A 6 -7.21 -17.41 22.76
C VAL A 6 -7.78 -16.91 21.44
N ILE A 7 -7.52 -15.64 21.08
CA ILE A 7 -7.53 -15.24 19.68
C ILE A 7 -6.40 -16.08 19.08
N ALA A 8 -6.76 -17.18 18.42
CA ALA A 8 -5.81 -17.95 17.67
C ALA A 8 -5.29 -17.01 16.58
N GLY A 9 -4.12 -16.42 16.80
CA GLY A 9 -3.51 -15.50 15.85
C GLY A 9 -3.28 -16.17 14.51
N THR A 10 -3.02 -15.36 13.49
CA THR A 10 -2.73 -15.82 12.14
C THR A 10 -1.63 -16.93 12.14
N PRO A 11 -1.63 -17.91 11.22
CA PRO A 11 -0.52 -18.86 11.08
C PRO A 11 0.81 -18.17 10.74
N SER A 12 1.95 -18.76 11.13
CA SER A 12 3.27 -18.20 10.79
C SER A 12 3.53 -18.15 9.29
N ALA A 13 4.44 -17.29 8.83
CA ALA A 13 4.81 -17.17 7.43
C ALA A 13 5.21 -18.54 6.82
N ASP A 14 5.96 -19.37 7.54
CA ASP A 14 6.30 -20.74 7.12
C ASP A 14 5.09 -21.66 6.96
N LYS A 15 4.06 -21.51 7.80
CA LYS A 15 2.81 -22.27 7.66
C LYS A 15 2.03 -21.81 6.43
N LEU A 16 2.03 -20.51 6.14
CA LEU A 16 1.42 -19.96 4.94
C LEU A 16 2.15 -20.41 3.67
N LEU A 17 3.49 -20.48 3.70
CA LEU A 17 4.28 -21.00 2.59
C LEU A 17 3.95 -22.46 2.29
N ARG A 18 3.90 -23.32 3.32
CA ARG A 18 3.48 -24.72 3.15
C ARG A 18 2.05 -24.86 2.59
N LEU A 19 1.18 -23.91 2.92
CA LEU A 19 -0.17 -23.87 2.36
C LEU A 19 -0.15 -23.48 0.87
N ALA A 20 0.66 -22.49 0.49
CA ALA A 20 0.86 -22.09 -0.90
C ALA A 20 1.41 -23.25 -1.75
N GLU A 21 2.45 -23.95 -1.26
CA GLU A 21 3.03 -25.12 -1.92
C GLU A 21 2.00 -26.24 -2.13
N ARG A 22 1.13 -26.46 -1.14
CA ARG A 22 0.07 -27.46 -1.22
C ARG A 22 -0.96 -27.13 -2.32
N LEU A 23 -1.32 -25.85 -2.46
CA LEU A 23 -2.21 -25.38 -3.53
C LEU A 23 -1.58 -25.56 -4.91
N VAL A 24 -0.29 -25.24 -5.06
CA VAL A 24 0.48 -25.48 -6.30
C VAL A 24 0.44 -26.98 -6.64
N GLY A 25 0.72 -27.86 -5.67
CA GLY A 25 0.66 -29.31 -5.90
C GLY A 25 -0.73 -29.81 -6.31
N TYR A 26 -1.81 -29.25 -5.75
CA TYR A 26 -3.17 -29.57 -6.21
C TYR A 26 -3.42 -29.12 -7.65
N ALA A 27 -2.88 -27.96 -8.05
CA ALA A 27 -3.04 -27.44 -9.41
C ALA A 27 -2.27 -28.29 -10.44
N GLU A 28 -1.06 -28.71 -10.12
CA GLU A 28 -0.26 -29.62 -10.95
C GLU A 28 -0.96 -30.96 -11.16
N VAL A 29 -1.49 -31.57 -10.09
CA VAL A 29 -2.29 -32.81 -10.18
C VAL A 29 -3.52 -32.64 -11.08
N GLN A 30 -4.12 -31.43 -11.09
CA GLN A 30 -5.27 -31.12 -11.93
C GLN A 30 -4.90 -30.71 -13.37
N GLY A 31 -3.60 -30.74 -13.72
CA GLY A 31 -3.10 -30.57 -15.07
C GLY A 31 -2.72 -29.14 -15.43
N ALA A 32 -2.38 -28.30 -14.45
CA ALA A 32 -1.80 -26.99 -14.73
C ALA A 32 -0.46 -27.14 -15.46
N THR A 33 -0.23 -26.37 -16.52
CA THR A 33 1.11 -26.27 -17.13
C THR A 33 2.05 -25.44 -16.26
N GLN A 34 1.50 -24.44 -15.56
CA GLN A 34 2.16 -23.71 -14.50
C GLN A 34 1.11 -23.28 -13.46
N ALA A 35 1.51 -23.10 -12.20
CA ALA A 35 0.61 -22.65 -11.15
C ALA A 35 1.32 -21.77 -10.14
N GLU A 36 0.59 -20.81 -9.56
CA GLU A 36 1.06 -19.98 -8.44
C GLU A 36 -0.04 -19.89 -7.37
N ALA A 37 0.38 -19.85 -6.12
CA ALA A 37 -0.47 -19.58 -4.98
C ALA A 37 0.09 -18.43 -4.16
N LEU A 38 -0.75 -17.42 -3.92
CA LEU A 38 -0.53 -16.34 -2.97
C LEU A 38 -1.38 -16.62 -1.73
N VAL A 39 -0.75 -16.59 -0.56
CA VAL A 39 -1.42 -16.73 0.72
C VAL A 39 -1.10 -15.49 1.55
N GLN A 40 -2.13 -14.78 1.96
CA GLN A 40 -2.02 -13.59 2.79
C GLN A 40 -2.80 -13.82 4.07
N GLY A 41 -2.17 -13.55 5.20
CA GLY A 41 -2.84 -13.60 6.49
C GLY A 41 -2.39 -12.45 7.36
N GLY A 42 -3.21 -12.09 8.33
CA GLY A 42 -2.82 -11.05 9.25
C GLY A 42 -3.84 -10.77 10.33
N ASP A 43 -3.35 -10.05 11.34
CA ASP A 43 -4.13 -9.56 12.45
C ASP A 43 -4.19 -8.02 12.33
N ARG A 44 -5.39 -7.47 12.29
CA ARG A 44 -5.65 -6.02 12.19
C ARG A 44 -6.51 -5.57 13.34
N TYR A 45 -6.04 -4.57 14.06
CA TYR A 45 -6.78 -3.95 15.13
C TYR A 45 -6.93 -2.45 14.89
N LEU A 46 -8.10 -1.91 15.22
CA LEU A 46 -8.49 -0.53 14.94
C LEU A 46 -9.27 0.04 16.11
N THR A 47 -8.87 1.21 16.60
CA THR A 47 -9.66 2.04 17.49
C THR A 47 -10.10 3.28 16.73
N ARG A 48 -11.39 3.42 16.50
CA ARG A 48 -12.02 4.56 15.82
C ARG A 48 -12.63 5.50 16.85
N PHE A 49 -12.40 6.80 16.66
CA PHE A 49 -13.00 7.85 17.46
C PHE A 49 -13.75 8.84 16.57
N ALA A 50 -14.84 9.38 17.11
CA ALA A 50 -15.69 10.37 16.48
C ALA A 50 -16.33 11.23 17.56
N ASN A 51 -16.56 12.52 17.27
CA ASN A 51 -17.09 13.48 18.24
C ASN A 51 -16.26 13.50 19.55
N SER A 52 -14.93 13.42 19.42
CA SER A 52 -14.01 13.36 20.57
C SER A 52 -14.26 12.19 21.53
N GLN A 53 -14.82 11.08 21.05
CA GLN A 53 -15.05 9.88 21.86
C GLN A 53 -14.69 8.63 21.06
N ILE A 54 -14.18 7.60 21.73
CA ILE A 54 -14.00 6.28 21.10
C ILE A 54 -15.37 5.77 20.70
N HIS A 55 -15.54 5.54 19.40
CA HIS A 55 -16.79 5.13 18.78
C HIS A 55 -16.84 3.62 18.54
N GLN A 56 -15.71 3.02 18.15
CA GLN A 56 -15.66 1.62 17.78
C GLN A 56 -14.27 1.04 17.97
N ASN A 57 -14.21 -0.23 18.40
CA ASN A 57 -13.00 -1.04 18.35
C ASN A 57 -13.26 -2.25 17.44
N VAL A 58 -12.30 -2.57 16.58
CA VAL A 58 -12.36 -3.71 15.65
C VAL A 58 -11.09 -4.54 15.83
N GLY A 59 -11.28 -5.87 15.83
CA GLY A 59 -10.20 -6.84 15.69
C GLY A 59 -10.58 -7.82 14.59
N GLU A 60 -9.66 -8.04 13.66
CA GLU A 60 -9.84 -8.92 12.51
C GLU A 60 -8.60 -9.81 12.40
N THR A 61 -8.84 -11.12 12.29
CA THR A 61 -7.82 -12.10 11.92
C THR A 61 -8.37 -12.82 10.70
N ASP A 62 -7.65 -12.75 9.58
CA ASP A 62 -8.06 -13.41 8.35
C ASP A 62 -6.87 -14.07 7.65
N VAL A 63 -7.16 -15.12 6.89
CA VAL A 63 -6.23 -15.76 5.98
C VAL A 63 -6.94 -16.01 4.68
N SER A 64 -6.45 -15.39 3.62
CA SER A 64 -6.92 -15.60 2.26
C SER A 64 -5.88 -16.36 1.44
N VAL A 65 -6.38 -17.17 0.50
CA VAL A 65 -5.58 -17.82 -0.52
C VAL A 65 -6.09 -17.43 -1.88
N GLN A 66 -5.18 -17.24 -2.82
CA GLN A 66 -5.44 -17.02 -4.24
C GLN A 66 -4.60 -18.02 -5.02
N VAL A 67 -5.20 -18.67 -6.02
CA VAL A 67 -4.50 -19.60 -6.90
C VAL A 67 -4.66 -19.17 -8.35
N ARG A 68 -3.53 -18.98 -9.03
CA ARG A 68 -3.42 -18.70 -10.45
C ARG A 68 -3.07 -20.00 -11.17
N PHE A 69 -4.02 -20.52 -11.92
CA PHE A 69 -3.91 -21.76 -12.69
C PHE A 69 -3.64 -21.43 -14.16
N VAL A 70 -2.54 -21.93 -14.72
CA VAL A 70 -2.16 -21.72 -16.12
C VAL A 70 -2.38 -23.01 -16.91
N MET A 71 -3.08 -22.91 -18.04
CA MET A 71 -3.27 -23.98 -19.03
C MET A 71 -2.78 -23.50 -20.39
N GLY A 72 -1.51 -23.80 -20.71
CA GLY A 72 -0.83 -23.23 -21.86
C GLY A 72 -0.68 -21.72 -21.70
N LYS A 73 -1.47 -20.93 -22.44
CA LYS A 73 -1.55 -19.47 -22.33
C LYS A 73 -2.88 -18.95 -21.77
N ARG A 74 -3.72 -19.85 -21.25
CA ARG A 74 -4.99 -19.48 -20.61
C ARG A 74 -4.79 -19.44 -19.11
N ILE A 75 -5.28 -18.39 -18.45
CA ILE A 75 -5.14 -18.20 -17.02
C ILE A 75 -6.52 -18.20 -16.38
N GLY A 76 -6.68 -18.95 -15.30
CA GLY A 76 -7.83 -18.86 -14.41
C GLY A 76 -7.38 -18.60 -12.99
N VAL A 77 -8.12 -17.76 -12.28
CA VAL A 77 -7.79 -17.38 -10.91
C VAL A 77 -9.00 -17.60 -10.03
N SER A 78 -8.78 -18.15 -8.83
CA SER A 78 -9.79 -18.25 -7.79
C SER A 78 -9.18 -17.96 -6.43
N GLY A 79 -10.02 -17.63 -5.45
CA GLY A 79 -9.58 -17.43 -4.08
C GLY A 79 -10.62 -17.89 -3.05
N THR A 80 -10.15 -18.14 -1.84
CA THR A 80 -10.99 -18.50 -0.68
C THR A 80 -10.26 -18.14 0.62
N ASN A 81 -10.99 -18.04 1.73
CA ASN A 81 -10.43 -17.99 3.08
C ASN A 81 -10.73 -19.26 3.90
N ARG A 82 -11.24 -20.32 3.24
CA ARG A 82 -11.46 -21.63 3.84
C ARG A 82 -10.26 -22.53 3.62
N LEU A 83 -9.51 -22.81 4.69
CA LEU A 83 -8.22 -23.52 4.63
C LEU A 83 -8.34 -25.05 4.72
N ASP A 84 -9.57 -25.58 4.80
CA ASP A 84 -9.83 -27.01 4.79
C ASP A 84 -9.51 -27.64 3.41
N ASP A 85 -9.06 -28.88 3.44
CA ASP A 85 -8.49 -29.57 2.29
C ASP A 85 -9.48 -29.74 1.11
N GLU A 86 -10.77 -29.85 1.42
CA GLU A 86 -11.85 -29.90 0.42
C GLU A 86 -12.02 -28.53 -0.25
N SER A 87 -12.09 -27.46 0.54
CA SER A 87 -12.27 -26.09 0.04
C SER A 87 -11.09 -25.64 -0.82
N LEU A 88 -9.86 -26.00 -0.46
CA LEU A 88 -8.67 -25.69 -1.25
C LEU A 88 -8.68 -26.40 -2.60
N ARG A 89 -8.99 -27.71 -2.64
CA ARG A 89 -9.13 -28.45 -3.90
C ARG A 89 -10.26 -27.88 -4.77
N ARG A 90 -11.38 -27.49 -4.16
CA ARG A 90 -12.47 -26.81 -4.87
C ARG A 90 -12.01 -25.48 -5.46
N SER A 91 -11.26 -24.67 -4.73
CA SER A 91 -10.70 -23.42 -5.26
C SER A 91 -9.84 -23.68 -6.49
N VAL A 92 -8.92 -24.64 -6.42
CA VAL A 92 -8.05 -25.01 -7.55
C VAL A 92 -8.87 -25.51 -8.74
N ALA A 93 -9.91 -26.31 -8.50
CA ALA A 93 -10.82 -26.77 -9.55
C ALA A 93 -11.56 -25.63 -10.23
N THR A 94 -12.06 -24.66 -9.46
CA THR A 94 -12.69 -23.45 -10.00
C THR A 94 -11.70 -22.64 -10.86
N ALA A 95 -10.44 -22.47 -10.41
CA ALA A 95 -9.43 -21.79 -11.23
C ALA A 95 -9.16 -22.54 -12.55
N ALA A 96 -9.09 -23.87 -12.51
CA ALA A 96 -8.94 -24.69 -13.72
C ALA A 96 -10.14 -24.58 -14.67
N GLU A 97 -11.37 -24.55 -14.15
CA GLU A 97 -12.60 -24.34 -14.94
C GLU A 97 -12.60 -22.96 -15.61
N ILE A 98 -12.20 -21.91 -14.89
CA ILE A 98 -12.05 -20.56 -15.45
C ILE A 98 -10.99 -20.59 -16.57
N ALA A 99 -9.82 -21.18 -16.33
CA ALA A 99 -8.75 -21.25 -17.33
C ALA A 99 -9.20 -21.91 -18.65
N ARG A 100 -10.05 -22.95 -18.58
CA ARG A 100 -10.55 -23.65 -19.79
C ARG A 100 -11.41 -22.77 -20.70
N VAL A 101 -12.14 -21.81 -20.12
CA VAL A 101 -13.08 -20.96 -20.88
C VAL A 101 -12.51 -19.58 -21.21
N GLN A 102 -11.36 -19.21 -20.64
CA GLN A 102 -10.66 -17.96 -20.98
C GLN A 102 -9.97 -18.06 -22.35
N PRO A 103 -9.89 -16.97 -23.13
CA PRO A 103 -9.04 -16.92 -24.30
C PRO A 103 -7.56 -17.08 -23.92
N GLU A 104 -6.74 -17.45 -24.89
CA GLU A 104 -5.29 -17.42 -24.70
C GLU A 104 -4.80 -15.97 -24.64
N LEU A 105 -3.87 -15.72 -23.72
CA LEU A 105 -3.12 -14.48 -23.64
C LEU A 105 -1.86 -14.63 -24.50
N PRO A 106 -1.83 -14.10 -25.74
CA PRO A 106 -0.74 -14.38 -26.69
C PRO A 106 0.62 -13.91 -26.16
N ASP A 107 0.64 -12.82 -25.39
CA ASP A 107 1.86 -12.23 -24.82
C ASP A 107 2.29 -12.92 -23.50
N PHE A 108 1.46 -13.81 -22.94
CA PHE A 108 1.85 -14.59 -21.76
C PHE A 108 3.00 -15.52 -22.14
N THR A 109 4.11 -15.35 -21.42
CA THR A 109 5.34 -16.12 -21.64
C THR A 109 5.48 -17.20 -20.57
N SER A 110 5.55 -16.82 -19.30
CA SER A 110 5.71 -17.71 -18.15
C SER A 110 5.39 -16.98 -16.85
N LEU A 111 5.10 -17.74 -15.79
CA LEU A 111 5.23 -17.28 -14.41
C LEU A 111 6.72 -16.99 -14.08
N PRO A 112 7.02 -16.24 -13.00
CA PRO A 112 8.40 -15.97 -12.60
C PRO A 112 9.20 -17.24 -12.28
N GLU A 113 10.47 -17.24 -12.65
CA GLU A 113 11.46 -18.19 -12.13
C GLU A 113 12.06 -17.69 -10.81
N PRO A 114 12.68 -18.57 -10.00
CA PRO A 114 13.37 -18.16 -8.78
C PRO A 114 14.44 -17.08 -9.06
N GLY A 115 14.40 -16.01 -8.26
CA GLY A 115 15.35 -14.92 -8.32
C GLY A 115 15.81 -14.48 -6.93
N PRO A 116 16.80 -13.57 -6.86
CA PRO A 116 17.21 -13.00 -5.58
C PRO A 116 16.06 -12.19 -4.96
N ILE A 117 15.84 -12.39 -3.67
CA ILE A 117 14.94 -11.56 -2.85
C ILE A 117 15.84 -10.74 -1.90
N PRO A 118 15.74 -9.40 -1.89
CA PRO A 118 16.56 -8.57 -1.01
C PRO A 118 16.26 -8.86 0.46
N GLU A 119 17.29 -8.80 1.30
CA GLU A 119 17.10 -8.70 2.75
C GLU A 119 16.69 -7.27 3.09
N VAL A 120 15.51 -7.11 3.70
CA VAL A 120 14.93 -5.79 3.99
C VAL A 120 14.81 -5.55 5.49
N GLU A 121 15.60 -4.66 6.04
CA GLU A 121 15.53 -4.32 7.47
C GLU A 121 14.29 -3.48 7.82
N GLY A 122 14.01 -3.32 9.11
CA GLY A 122 12.98 -2.38 9.57
C GLY A 122 11.55 -2.73 9.20
N ARG A 123 11.25 -3.94 8.70
CA ARG A 123 9.91 -4.37 8.28
C ARG A 123 8.97 -4.84 9.41
N TYR A 124 9.52 -5.11 10.60
CA TYR A 124 8.78 -5.68 11.73
C TYR A 124 9.16 -5.01 13.04
N ALA A 125 8.16 -4.62 13.82
CA ALA A 125 8.29 -4.11 15.17
C ALA A 125 7.43 -4.93 16.13
N HIS A 126 8.06 -5.46 17.18
CA HIS A 126 7.37 -6.24 18.21
C HIS A 126 6.28 -5.43 18.91
N ALA A 127 6.55 -4.15 19.18
CA ALA A 127 5.59 -3.24 19.81
C ALA A 127 4.30 -3.12 18.97
N THR A 128 4.39 -3.08 17.64
CA THR A 128 3.19 -3.04 16.77
C THR A 128 2.48 -4.38 16.68
N ALA A 129 3.23 -5.47 16.57
CA ALA A 129 2.66 -6.81 16.47
C ALA A 129 1.85 -7.20 17.72
N GLU A 130 2.26 -6.73 18.89
CA GLU A 130 1.62 -7.04 20.18
C GLU A 130 0.81 -5.87 20.76
N ALA A 131 0.61 -4.80 19.99
CA ALA A 131 -0.08 -3.60 20.45
C ALA A 131 -1.47 -3.91 21.03
N SER A 132 -1.68 -3.51 22.26
CA SER A 132 -2.91 -3.66 23.01
C SER A 132 -4.01 -2.69 22.56
N PRO A 133 -5.30 -3.02 22.82
CA PRO A 133 -6.38 -2.05 22.70
C PRO A 133 -6.15 -0.78 23.52
N GLU A 134 -5.53 -0.89 24.69
CA GLU A 134 -5.22 0.21 25.59
C GLU A 134 -4.23 1.19 24.95
N GLU A 135 -3.14 0.73 24.33
CA GLU A 135 -2.17 1.60 23.64
C GLU A 135 -2.83 2.40 22.51
N ARG A 136 -3.71 1.78 21.72
CA ARG A 136 -4.48 2.48 20.68
C ARG A 136 -5.48 3.48 21.27
N ALA A 137 -6.12 3.13 22.38
CA ALA A 137 -7.04 4.02 23.10
C ALA A 137 -6.33 5.22 23.73
N GLU A 138 -5.09 5.04 24.20
CA GLU A 138 -4.22 6.13 24.67
C GLU A 138 -3.84 7.07 23.53
N GLY A 139 -3.49 6.53 22.36
CA GLY A 139 -3.27 7.36 21.18
C GLY A 139 -4.51 8.18 20.77
N ALA A 140 -5.70 7.55 20.78
CA ALA A 140 -6.96 8.27 20.55
C ALA A 140 -7.19 9.36 21.62
N ARG A 141 -6.93 9.07 22.90
CA ARG A 141 -7.05 10.02 24.01
C ARG A 141 -6.13 11.23 23.81
N ALA A 142 -4.89 11.02 23.36
CA ALA A 142 -3.93 12.09 23.12
C ALA A 142 -4.38 13.01 21.97
N VAL A 143 -4.90 12.46 20.88
CA VAL A 143 -5.50 13.25 19.78
C VAL A 143 -6.68 14.06 20.29
N ILE A 144 -7.60 13.42 21.02
CA ILE A 144 -8.80 14.06 21.59
C ILE A 144 -8.41 15.20 22.53
N GLY A 145 -7.44 14.98 23.43
CA GLY A 145 -6.98 16.01 24.35
C GLY A 145 -6.40 17.24 23.64
N ALA A 146 -5.71 17.06 22.51
CA ALA A 146 -5.22 18.17 21.70
C ALA A 146 -6.38 18.94 21.01
N ALA A 147 -7.39 18.23 20.51
CA ALA A 147 -8.57 18.84 19.90
C ALA A 147 -9.41 19.62 20.93
N ASP A 148 -9.64 19.04 22.11
CA ASP A 148 -10.38 19.66 23.20
C ASP A 148 -9.69 20.95 23.67
N ALA A 149 -8.36 20.96 23.76
CA ALA A 149 -7.59 22.15 24.12
C ALA A 149 -7.72 23.28 23.09
N ALA A 150 -7.98 22.96 21.82
CA ALA A 150 -8.20 23.91 20.73
C ALA A 150 -9.69 24.25 20.52
N GLY A 151 -10.61 23.62 21.26
CA GLY A 151 -12.06 23.84 21.12
C GLY A 151 -12.66 23.30 19.82
N VAL A 152 -12.09 22.22 19.27
CA VAL A 152 -12.56 21.52 18.06
C VAL A 152 -12.85 20.06 18.36
N GLN A 153 -13.63 19.39 17.51
CA GLN A 153 -13.96 17.98 17.66
C GLN A 153 -13.04 17.08 16.86
N ALA A 154 -12.57 15.99 17.46
CA ALA A 154 -11.70 15.02 16.79
C ALA A 154 -12.47 13.83 16.21
N PHE A 155 -12.05 13.42 15.00
CA PHE A 155 -12.49 12.23 14.28
C PHE A 155 -11.26 11.50 13.75
N GLY A 156 -11.29 10.18 13.68
CA GLY A 156 -10.16 9.44 13.15
C GLY A 156 -10.06 8.01 13.65
N SER A 157 -8.88 7.43 13.45
CA SER A 157 -8.59 6.09 13.95
C SER A 157 -7.11 5.85 14.14
N PHE A 158 -6.77 4.97 15.08
CA PHE A 158 -5.45 4.40 15.23
C PHE A 158 -5.51 2.89 14.97
N ALA A 159 -4.74 2.42 14.00
CA ALA A 159 -4.67 1.02 13.59
C ALA A 159 -3.27 0.44 13.80
N THR A 160 -3.21 -0.83 14.16
CA THR A 160 -1.99 -1.65 14.17
C THR A 160 -2.26 -2.96 13.42
N ARG A 161 -1.26 -3.44 12.67
CA ARG A 161 -1.37 -4.59 11.78
C ARG A 161 -0.13 -5.47 11.88
N LEU A 162 -0.35 -6.78 11.88
CA LEU A 162 0.63 -7.81 11.59
C LEU A 162 0.22 -8.47 10.27
N GLU A 163 1.07 -8.35 9.26
CA GLU A 163 0.81 -8.89 7.93
C GLU A 163 1.81 -10.01 7.63
N ARG A 164 1.33 -11.08 7.01
CA ARG A 164 2.12 -12.23 6.59
C ARG A 164 1.74 -12.59 5.18
N THR A 165 2.74 -12.72 4.32
CA THR A 165 2.55 -13.03 2.91
C THR A 165 3.44 -14.21 2.56
N ALA A 166 2.90 -15.15 1.80
CA ALA A 166 3.67 -16.23 1.21
C ALA A 166 3.24 -16.48 -0.23
N VAL A 167 4.23 -16.70 -1.11
CA VAL A 167 4.02 -17.02 -2.52
C VAL A 167 4.80 -18.28 -2.84
N ALA A 168 4.15 -19.20 -3.56
CA ALA A 168 4.80 -20.35 -4.16
C ALA A 168 4.34 -20.53 -5.60
N ASN A 169 5.22 -20.99 -6.49
CA ASN A 169 4.82 -21.38 -7.85
C ASN A 169 5.49 -22.69 -8.31
N SER A 170 4.97 -23.26 -9.39
CA SER A 170 5.43 -24.54 -9.97
C SER A 170 6.81 -24.46 -10.62
N LEU A 171 7.40 -23.27 -10.77
CA LEU A 171 8.75 -23.07 -11.31
C LEU A 171 9.81 -22.96 -10.19
N GLY A 172 9.38 -23.05 -8.94
CA GLY A 172 10.26 -23.10 -7.77
C GLY A 172 10.36 -21.80 -6.98
N VAL A 173 9.59 -20.76 -7.31
CA VAL A 173 9.50 -19.56 -6.47
C VAL A 173 8.91 -19.97 -5.13
N ARG A 174 9.57 -19.56 -4.04
CA ARG A 174 9.17 -19.80 -2.66
C ARG A 174 9.58 -18.57 -1.84
N ALA A 175 8.62 -17.73 -1.50
CA ALA A 175 8.86 -16.49 -0.77
C ALA A 175 7.88 -16.39 0.40
N ALA A 176 8.36 -15.96 1.56
CA ALA A 176 7.51 -15.72 2.71
C ALA A 176 8.10 -14.59 3.56
N GLU A 177 7.24 -13.69 4.05
CA GLU A 177 7.63 -12.61 4.94
C GLU A 177 6.56 -12.34 6.00
N GLN A 178 6.98 -11.60 7.02
CA GLN A 178 6.10 -10.98 8.00
C GLN A 178 6.49 -9.52 8.19
N ARG A 179 5.48 -8.67 8.37
CA ARG A 179 5.63 -7.22 8.45
C ARG A 179 4.67 -6.64 9.46
N THR A 180 4.98 -5.46 10.00
CA THR A 180 4.04 -4.69 10.82
C THR A 180 3.83 -3.31 10.24
N LEU A 181 2.62 -2.78 10.41
CA LEU A 181 2.31 -1.41 10.06
C LEU A 181 1.31 -0.84 11.06
N SER A 182 1.51 0.41 11.41
CA SER A 182 0.60 1.20 12.21
C SER A 182 0.27 2.49 11.47
N GLN A 183 -0.93 3.01 11.67
CA GLN A 183 -1.41 4.21 11.01
C GLN A 183 -2.35 4.95 11.94
N LEU A 184 -2.10 6.24 12.14
CA LEU A 184 -3.00 7.16 12.82
C LEU A 184 -3.42 8.23 11.83
N ILE A 185 -4.72 8.38 11.66
CA ILE A 185 -5.35 9.41 10.84
C ILE A 185 -6.30 10.20 11.72
N THR A 186 -6.27 11.53 11.63
CA THR A 186 -7.23 12.38 12.33
C THR A 186 -7.66 13.59 11.52
N VAL A 187 -8.94 13.93 11.67
CA VAL A 187 -9.55 15.18 11.24
C VAL A 187 -10.08 15.88 12.48
N CYS A 188 -9.75 17.16 12.63
CA CYS A 188 -10.37 18.04 13.62
C CYS A 188 -11.36 18.97 12.93
N MET A 189 -12.55 19.16 13.52
CA MET A 189 -13.61 20.00 12.96
C MET A 189 -14.08 21.06 13.95
N GLY A 190 -14.22 22.30 13.46
CA GLY A 190 -14.86 23.39 14.20
C GLY A 190 -16.38 23.42 13.97
N PRO A 191 -17.11 24.25 14.75
CA PRO A 191 -18.56 24.32 14.70
C PRO A 191 -19.11 24.92 13.40
N ASP A 192 -18.32 25.73 12.69
CA ASP A 192 -18.75 26.51 11.53
C ASP A 192 -18.21 25.94 10.21
N GLY A 193 -17.78 24.68 10.21
CA GLY A 193 -17.26 23.98 9.04
C GLY A 193 -15.74 24.06 8.87
N GLU A 194 -15.02 24.57 9.88
CA GLU A 194 -13.56 24.49 9.91
C GLU A 194 -13.08 23.05 9.92
N ALA A 195 -11.95 22.77 9.26
CA ALA A 195 -11.38 21.43 9.21
C ALA A 195 -9.86 21.46 9.14
N GLY A 196 -9.23 20.48 9.79
CA GLY A 196 -7.81 20.23 9.69
C GLY A 196 -7.51 18.75 9.74
N TYR A 197 -6.42 18.35 9.10
CA TYR A 197 -6.07 16.95 8.85
C TYR A 197 -4.63 16.69 9.23
N ALA A 198 -4.37 15.53 9.82
CA ALA A 198 -3.04 14.99 10.02
C ALA A 198 -3.05 13.46 9.96
N GLU A 199 -1.95 12.89 9.51
CA GLU A 199 -1.75 11.44 9.40
C GLU A 199 -0.28 11.08 9.61
N ALA A 200 -0.04 9.91 10.20
CA ALA A 200 1.25 9.25 10.13
C ALA A 200 1.08 7.73 10.01
N ALA A 201 2.07 7.10 9.38
CA ALA A 201 2.24 5.66 9.36
C ALA A 201 3.65 5.30 9.80
N SER A 202 3.80 4.16 10.45
CA SER A 202 5.09 3.65 10.91
C SER A 202 5.04 2.13 11.06
N VAL A 203 6.17 1.45 10.84
CA VAL A 203 6.32 0.03 11.18
C VAL A 203 6.18 -0.19 12.68
N ASP A 204 6.76 0.71 13.48
CA ASP A 204 6.67 0.74 14.94
C ASP A 204 5.67 1.82 15.40
N HIS A 205 4.57 1.42 16.02
CA HIS A 205 3.52 2.32 16.47
C HIS A 205 4.00 3.32 17.52
N THR A 206 5.08 3.02 18.24
CA THR A 206 5.70 3.93 19.22
C THR A 206 6.44 5.10 18.56
N GLY A 207 6.72 4.99 17.25
CA GLY A 207 7.26 6.08 16.44
C GLY A 207 6.22 7.13 16.02
N ILE A 208 4.93 6.87 16.25
CA ILE A 208 3.86 7.84 16.01
C ILE A 208 3.65 8.66 17.28
N ASP A 209 3.61 10.00 17.18
CA ASP A 209 3.17 10.90 18.25
C ASP A 209 1.71 11.33 18.00
N PRO A 210 0.72 10.68 18.64
CA PRO A 210 -0.69 11.00 18.43
C PRO A 210 -1.05 12.41 18.90
N GLY A 211 -0.37 12.92 19.94
CA GLY A 211 -0.59 14.25 20.45
C GLY A 211 -0.12 15.32 19.46
N ALA A 212 1.00 15.10 18.79
CA ALA A 212 1.49 15.99 17.73
C ALA A 212 0.52 16.04 16.54
N LEU A 213 0.04 14.89 16.07
CA LEU A 213 -0.94 14.82 14.98
C LEU A 213 -2.26 15.52 15.37
N GLY A 214 -2.72 15.32 16.60
CA GLY A 214 -3.88 16.03 17.13
C GLY A 214 -3.69 17.56 17.14
N ARG A 215 -2.51 18.03 17.56
CA ARG A 215 -2.17 19.47 17.55
C ARG A 215 -2.10 20.03 16.13
N GLU A 216 -1.49 19.30 15.19
CA GLU A 216 -1.40 19.72 13.79
C GLU A 216 -2.79 19.85 13.15
N ALA A 217 -3.64 18.81 13.30
CA ALA A 217 -4.99 18.84 12.77
C ALA A 217 -5.84 19.95 13.41
N ALA A 218 -5.70 20.17 14.72
CA ALA A 218 -6.41 21.23 15.42
C ALA A 218 -5.94 22.64 15.01
N ASP A 219 -4.63 22.86 14.84
CA ASP A 219 -4.08 24.13 14.34
C ASP A 219 -4.60 24.43 12.92
N LYS A 220 -4.57 23.44 12.02
CA LYS A 220 -5.11 23.58 10.66
C LYS A 220 -6.60 23.90 10.67
N ALA A 221 -7.39 23.26 11.53
CA ALA A 221 -8.80 23.60 11.73
C ALA A 221 -8.96 25.06 12.18
N GLY A 222 -8.21 25.49 13.20
CA GLY A 222 -8.23 26.87 13.69
C GLY A 222 -7.88 27.90 12.61
N ARG A 223 -6.88 27.62 11.76
CA ARG A 223 -6.45 28.49 10.64
C ARG A 223 -7.47 28.56 9.50
N SER A 224 -8.36 27.57 9.39
CA SER A 224 -9.42 27.56 8.37
C SER A 224 -10.65 28.40 8.76
N ARG A 225 -10.69 28.96 9.98
CA ARG A 225 -11.78 29.81 10.44
C ARG A 225 -11.92 31.05 9.57
N GLY A 226 -13.14 31.34 9.14
CA GLY A 226 -13.42 32.49 8.28
C GLY A 226 -12.83 32.34 6.88
N ALA A 227 -12.61 31.10 6.42
CA ALA A 227 -12.20 30.82 5.05
C ALA A 227 -13.10 31.58 4.06
N MET A 228 -12.47 32.18 3.07
CA MET A 228 -13.14 32.98 2.05
C MET A 228 -12.99 32.34 0.67
N LEU A 229 -13.98 32.58 -0.18
CA LEU A 229 -13.87 32.25 -1.58
C LEU A 229 -12.83 33.16 -2.24
N LEU A 230 -12.02 32.57 -3.11
CA LEU A 230 -11.06 33.28 -3.94
C LEU A 230 -11.59 33.39 -5.36
N GLU A 231 -11.30 34.50 -6.03
CA GLU A 231 -11.59 34.65 -7.45
C GLU A 231 -10.79 33.61 -8.25
N PRO A 232 -11.43 32.94 -9.24
CA PRO A 232 -10.73 32.02 -10.13
C PRO A 232 -9.55 32.70 -10.84
N GLY A 233 -8.42 32.01 -10.92
CA GLY A 233 -7.23 32.51 -11.59
C GLY A 233 -5.98 31.71 -11.25
N ASP A 234 -4.85 32.20 -11.75
CA ASP A 234 -3.55 31.59 -11.52
C ASP A 234 -2.93 32.10 -10.22
N TYR A 235 -2.53 31.17 -9.35
CA TYR A 235 -1.88 31.46 -8.09
C TYR A 235 -0.58 30.64 -7.98
N PRO A 236 0.51 31.24 -7.50
CA PRO A 236 1.63 30.47 -6.97
C PRO A 236 1.13 29.61 -5.81
N VAL A 237 1.54 28.34 -5.78
CA VAL A 237 1.11 27.38 -4.76
C VAL A 237 2.33 26.74 -4.10
N VAL A 238 2.31 26.68 -2.77
CA VAL A 238 3.12 25.77 -1.97
C VAL A 238 2.22 24.62 -1.53
N LEU A 239 2.63 23.40 -1.82
CA LEU A 239 1.94 22.18 -1.42
C LEU A 239 2.60 21.65 -0.14
N GLU A 240 1.82 21.35 0.88
CA GLU A 240 2.31 20.55 2.01
C GLU A 240 2.40 19.07 1.61
N GLU A 241 3.09 18.30 2.45
CA GLU A 241 3.48 16.92 2.19
C GLU A 241 2.28 16.03 1.85
N TYR A 242 1.13 16.16 2.53
CA TYR A 242 -0.06 15.36 2.21
C TYR A 242 -0.57 15.62 0.78
N ALA A 243 -0.57 16.88 0.33
CA ALA A 243 -0.97 17.22 -1.03
C ALA A 243 0.07 16.74 -2.07
N VAL A 244 1.35 16.70 -1.71
CA VAL A 244 2.39 16.12 -2.56
C VAL A 244 2.23 14.59 -2.66
N VAL A 245 1.92 13.90 -1.55
CA VAL A 245 1.63 12.45 -1.54
C VAL A 245 0.48 12.12 -2.48
N ASP A 246 -0.64 12.86 -2.40
CA ASP A 246 -1.79 12.68 -3.32
C ASP A 246 -1.37 12.81 -4.80
N LEU A 247 -0.47 13.75 -5.12
CA LEU A 247 0.05 13.92 -6.48
C LEU A 247 0.97 12.78 -6.90
N LEU A 248 1.84 12.30 -6.00
CA LEU A 248 2.73 11.17 -6.28
C LEU A 248 1.91 9.91 -6.57
N ASP A 249 0.90 9.61 -5.75
CA ASP A 249 0.00 8.48 -5.94
C ASP A 249 -0.69 8.53 -7.31
N MET A 250 -1.22 9.70 -7.68
CA MET A 250 -1.86 9.90 -8.98
C MET A 250 -0.86 9.73 -10.15
N LEU A 251 0.38 10.24 -10.02
CA LEU A 251 1.42 10.04 -11.02
C LEU A 251 1.84 8.57 -11.14
N GLY A 252 1.95 7.86 -10.00
CA GLY A 252 2.20 6.42 -9.93
C GLY A 252 1.13 5.62 -10.68
N TYR A 253 -0.13 5.92 -10.40
CA TYR A 253 -1.28 5.27 -11.01
C TYR A 253 -1.37 5.51 -12.54
N LEU A 254 -1.18 6.76 -12.98
CA LEU A 254 -1.35 7.13 -14.39
C LEU A 254 -0.11 6.81 -15.25
N GLY A 255 1.09 7.03 -14.71
CA GLY A 255 2.30 7.18 -15.52
C GLY A 255 3.23 5.99 -15.50
N PHE A 256 3.45 5.41 -14.32
CA PHE A 256 4.64 4.60 -14.09
C PHE A 256 4.41 3.08 -14.14
N SER A 257 3.27 2.65 -14.66
CA SER A 257 2.95 1.24 -14.92
C SER A 257 3.34 0.82 -16.33
N ALA A 258 4.07 -0.29 -16.47
CA ALA A 258 4.37 -0.87 -17.78
C ALA A 258 3.10 -1.25 -18.56
N LEU A 259 2.01 -1.66 -17.88
CA LEU A 259 0.75 -1.96 -18.57
C LEU A 259 0.16 -0.68 -19.18
N ALA A 260 0.13 0.41 -18.42
CA ALA A 260 -0.38 1.69 -18.90
C ALA A 260 0.44 2.22 -20.09
N VAL A 261 1.76 2.01 -20.10
CA VAL A 261 2.61 2.34 -21.27
C VAL A 261 2.28 1.45 -22.47
N GLN A 262 2.16 0.13 -22.29
CA GLN A 262 1.88 -0.82 -23.36
C GLN A 262 0.48 -0.65 -23.98
N GLU A 263 -0.44 0.00 -23.27
CA GLU A 263 -1.79 0.33 -23.70
C GLU A 263 -1.95 1.80 -24.13
N ASP A 264 -0.86 2.57 -24.25
CA ASP A 264 -0.87 3.99 -24.62
C ASP A 264 -1.75 4.89 -23.71
N ARG A 265 -1.90 4.51 -22.44
CA ARG A 265 -2.64 5.27 -21.41
C ARG A 265 -1.75 6.16 -20.56
N SER A 266 -0.44 5.91 -20.58
CA SER A 266 0.55 6.63 -19.77
C SER A 266 1.10 7.87 -20.47
N PHE A 267 1.48 8.88 -19.68
CA PHE A 267 2.26 10.04 -20.17
C PHE A 267 3.75 9.73 -20.37
N PHE A 268 4.21 8.56 -19.92
CA PHE A 268 5.62 8.19 -19.87
C PHE A 268 6.19 8.01 -21.28
N GLU A 269 7.26 8.73 -21.56
CA GLU A 269 8.12 8.53 -22.72
C GLU A 269 9.58 8.54 -22.26
N PRO A 270 10.38 7.50 -22.53
CA PRO A 270 11.77 7.44 -22.10
C PRO A 270 12.57 8.68 -22.51
N GLY A 271 13.22 9.34 -21.55
CA GLY A 271 14.04 10.53 -21.80
C GLY A 271 13.27 11.83 -22.02
N LYS A 272 11.93 11.81 -22.02
CA LYS A 272 11.11 13.02 -22.10
C LYS A 272 11.14 13.76 -20.77
N ARG A 273 11.24 15.09 -20.84
CA ARG A 273 11.08 15.98 -19.69
C ARG A 273 9.59 16.15 -19.37
N VAL A 274 9.21 15.79 -18.15
CA VAL A 274 7.85 15.89 -17.60
C VAL A 274 7.75 16.85 -16.42
N GLY A 275 8.88 17.35 -15.91
CA GLY A 275 8.90 18.29 -14.79
C GLY A 275 10.17 19.14 -14.69
N SER A 276 10.25 19.91 -13.60
CA SER A 276 11.40 20.71 -13.23
C SER A 276 12.65 19.85 -12.99
N ASP A 277 13.83 20.40 -13.21
CA ASP A 277 15.12 19.77 -12.88
C ASP A 277 15.32 19.51 -11.38
N LEU A 278 14.51 20.15 -10.54
CA LEU A 278 14.47 19.92 -9.10
C LEU A 278 13.71 18.65 -8.68
N VAL A 279 12.98 18.00 -9.60
CA VAL A 279 12.09 16.88 -9.26
C VAL A 279 12.74 15.54 -9.61
N SER A 280 12.96 14.71 -8.59
CA SER A 280 13.35 13.31 -8.76
C SER A 280 12.44 12.43 -7.91
N ILE A 281 11.92 11.36 -8.52
CA ILE A 281 10.97 10.42 -7.92
C ILE A 281 11.46 9.00 -8.19
N TRP A 282 11.45 8.15 -7.18
CA TRP A 282 11.76 6.72 -7.32
C TRP A 282 10.80 5.88 -6.48
N ASP A 283 10.68 4.61 -6.82
CA ASP A 283 10.01 3.61 -5.98
C ASP A 283 11.09 2.73 -5.33
N ASP A 284 11.03 2.55 -4.01
CA ASP A 284 11.95 1.68 -3.28
C ASP A 284 11.30 1.06 -2.04
N ALA A 285 10.82 -0.17 -2.18
CA ALA A 285 10.27 -0.91 -1.06
C ALA A 285 11.34 -1.48 -0.10
N THR A 286 12.63 -1.28 -0.36
CA THR A 286 13.71 -1.78 0.52
C THR A 286 14.21 -0.73 1.51
N ASP A 287 13.80 0.53 1.35
CA ASP A 287 14.19 1.64 2.23
C ASP A 287 13.44 1.58 3.58
N PRO A 288 14.16 1.49 4.72
CA PRO A 288 13.57 1.37 6.05
C PRO A 288 12.81 2.62 6.53
N SER A 289 12.98 3.76 5.86
CA SER A 289 12.21 4.98 6.17
C SER A 289 10.77 4.94 5.64
N GLY A 290 10.47 4.04 4.71
CA GLY A 290 9.13 3.83 4.16
C GLY A 290 8.37 2.69 4.81
N THR A 291 7.66 1.91 3.98
CA THR A 291 6.98 0.68 4.37
C THR A 291 7.67 -0.52 3.72
N PRO A 292 8.69 -1.13 4.37
CA PRO A 292 9.64 -1.98 3.66
C PRO A 292 9.07 -3.37 3.34
N THR A 293 9.19 -3.85 2.09
CA THR A 293 8.68 -5.13 1.55
C THR A 293 9.78 -5.84 0.76
N ALA A 294 9.92 -7.16 0.91
CA ALA A 294 11.01 -7.89 0.23
C ALA A 294 10.65 -8.37 -1.19
N PHE A 295 9.39 -8.74 -1.44
CA PHE A 295 8.96 -9.28 -2.73
C PHE A 295 7.51 -8.88 -3.06
N ASP A 296 7.10 -9.03 -4.32
CA ASP A 296 5.76 -8.70 -4.80
C ASP A 296 4.76 -9.87 -4.71
N ALA A 297 3.55 -9.70 -5.24
CA ALA A 297 2.53 -10.75 -5.17
C ALA A 297 2.83 -12.00 -6.02
N GLU A 298 3.85 -11.95 -6.88
CA GLU A 298 4.33 -13.06 -7.72
C GLU A 298 5.61 -13.71 -7.15
N GLY A 299 6.07 -13.23 -5.98
CA GLY A 299 7.29 -13.72 -5.33
C GLY A 299 8.58 -13.19 -5.95
N VAL A 300 8.52 -12.13 -6.77
CA VAL A 300 9.69 -11.48 -7.35
C VAL A 300 10.25 -10.46 -6.36
N GLY A 301 11.56 -10.51 -6.10
CA GLY A 301 12.24 -9.57 -5.21
C GLY A 301 12.06 -8.11 -5.65
N LYS A 302 11.73 -7.23 -4.70
CA LYS A 302 11.53 -5.79 -4.94
C LYS A 302 12.84 -5.15 -5.44
N GLN A 303 12.72 -4.26 -6.42
CA GLN A 303 13.83 -3.47 -6.92
C GLN A 303 13.53 -1.97 -6.79
N ARG A 304 14.58 -1.18 -6.51
CA ARG A 304 14.50 0.27 -6.64
C ARG A 304 14.35 0.65 -8.11
N VAL A 305 13.35 1.46 -8.43
CA VAL A 305 13.09 1.95 -9.79
C VAL A 305 13.11 3.47 -9.81
N GLN A 306 14.04 4.06 -10.58
CA GLN A 306 14.06 5.51 -10.79
C GLN A 306 12.96 5.87 -11.80
N LEU A 307 11.90 6.55 -11.35
CA LEU A 307 10.75 6.90 -12.21
C LEU A 307 11.01 8.21 -12.96
N VAL A 308 11.44 9.23 -12.22
CA VAL A 308 11.82 10.56 -12.72
C VAL A 308 13.15 10.97 -12.12
N GLU A 309 14.07 11.48 -12.92
CA GLU A 309 15.34 12.03 -12.44
C GLU A 309 15.56 13.40 -13.07
N GLY A 310 15.66 14.44 -12.24
CA GLY A 310 15.82 15.82 -12.70
C GLY A 310 14.73 16.24 -13.70
N GLY A 311 13.49 15.85 -13.44
CA GLY A 311 12.32 16.12 -14.27
C GLY A 311 12.21 15.28 -15.54
N VAL A 312 13.08 14.28 -15.73
CA VAL A 312 13.12 13.44 -16.93
C VAL A 312 12.65 12.02 -16.62
N CYS A 313 11.74 11.49 -17.43
CA CYS A 313 11.29 10.09 -17.34
C CYS A 313 12.44 9.11 -17.57
N ARG A 314 12.60 8.16 -16.64
CA ARG A 314 13.67 7.15 -16.67
C ARG A 314 13.13 5.75 -16.92
N GLU A 315 12.37 5.22 -15.96
CA GLU A 315 11.85 3.85 -16.01
C GLU A 315 10.39 3.79 -15.56
N VAL A 316 9.77 2.64 -15.83
CA VAL A 316 8.45 2.24 -15.31
C VAL A 316 8.58 0.91 -14.58
N VAL A 317 7.61 0.59 -13.74
CA VAL A 317 7.57 -0.68 -13.02
C VAL A 317 6.95 -1.79 -13.87
N TYR A 318 7.43 -3.02 -13.68
CA TYR A 318 7.03 -4.22 -14.40
C TYR A 318 6.59 -5.33 -13.44
N ASP A 319 5.53 -6.05 -13.82
CA ASP A 319 5.20 -7.39 -13.33
C ASP A 319 5.72 -8.43 -14.31
N ALA A 320 5.58 -9.73 -14.02
CA ALA A 320 6.09 -10.79 -14.89
C ALA A 320 5.47 -10.78 -16.30
N TYR A 321 4.18 -10.48 -16.40
CA TYR A 321 3.47 -10.48 -17.67
C TYR A 321 3.93 -9.33 -18.58
N THR A 322 3.89 -8.11 -18.07
CA THR A 322 4.30 -6.91 -18.80
C THR A 322 5.81 -6.91 -19.09
N ALA A 323 6.63 -7.46 -18.19
CA ALA A 323 8.06 -7.69 -18.44
C ALA A 323 8.29 -8.66 -19.60
N GLY A 324 7.61 -9.81 -19.58
CA GLY A 324 7.71 -10.83 -20.64
C GLY A 324 7.32 -10.27 -22.01
N LYS A 325 6.22 -9.51 -22.08
CA LYS A 325 5.79 -8.83 -23.30
C LYS A 325 6.83 -7.82 -23.83
N ALA A 326 7.54 -7.14 -22.94
CA ALA A 326 8.56 -6.15 -23.29
C ALA A 326 9.97 -6.77 -23.49
N GLY A 327 10.16 -8.07 -23.29
CA GLY A 327 11.48 -8.69 -23.29
C GLY A 327 12.40 -8.19 -22.17
N ARG A 328 11.83 -7.77 -21.03
CA ARG A 328 12.54 -7.29 -19.83
C ARG A 328 12.33 -8.24 -18.65
N GLY A 329 12.98 -7.97 -17.53
CA GLY A 329 12.72 -8.63 -16.25
C GLY A 329 11.66 -7.87 -15.43
N SER A 330 10.93 -8.59 -14.56
CA SER A 330 10.04 -7.96 -13.57
C SER A 330 10.87 -7.13 -12.58
N THR A 331 10.31 -6.00 -12.14
CA THR A 331 10.93 -5.12 -11.12
C THR A 331 10.42 -5.43 -9.71
N GLY A 332 9.56 -6.45 -9.56
CA GLY A 332 8.92 -6.77 -8.29
C GLY A 332 7.73 -5.84 -7.99
N HIS A 333 6.86 -5.58 -8.97
CA HIS A 333 5.69 -4.71 -8.78
C HIS A 333 4.37 -5.38 -9.17
N GLY A 334 4.36 -6.70 -9.30
CA GLY A 334 3.15 -7.48 -9.52
C GLY A 334 2.18 -7.39 -8.35
N LEU A 335 0.90 -7.14 -8.68
CA LEU A 335 -0.20 -7.14 -7.72
C LEU A 335 -0.85 -8.53 -7.64
N PRO A 336 -1.63 -8.82 -6.58
CA PRO A 336 -2.36 -10.07 -6.45
C PRO A 336 -3.21 -10.40 -7.68
N ALA A 337 -3.22 -11.68 -8.07
CA ALA A 337 -4.02 -12.13 -9.20
C ALA A 337 -5.51 -12.32 -8.82
N PRO A 338 -6.47 -12.02 -9.70
CA PRO A 338 -6.31 -11.47 -11.03
C PRO A 338 -5.84 -10.01 -10.97
N ASN A 339 -4.85 -9.66 -11.78
CA ASN A 339 -4.28 -8.32 -11.83
C ASN A 339 -4.65 -7.62 -13.16
N PRO A 340 -5.86 -7.03 -13.28
CA PRO A 340 -6.24 -6.28 -14.47
C PRO A 340 -5.56 -4.90 -14.55
N TRP A 341 -4.97 -4.41 -13.46
CA TRP A 341 -4.37 -3.08 -13.39
C TRP A 341 -2.90 -3.04 -13.82
N GLY A 342 -2.23 -4.19 -13.84
CA GLY A 342 -0.80 -4.29 -14.10
C GLY A 342 0.04 -3.90 -12.87
N PRO A 343 1.33 -3.62 -13.03
CA PRO A 343 2.20 -3.28 -11.92
C PRO A 343 1.98 -1.84 -11.43
N PHE A 344 2.17 -1.59 -10.12
CA PHE A 344 2.14 -0.25 -9.53
C PHE A 344 3.37 0.04 -8.65
N PRO A 345 3.91 1.28 -8.69
CA PRO A 345 4.90 1.75 -7.73
C PRO A 345 4.22 2.15 -6.43
N LEU A 346 4.21 1.25 -5.44
CA LEU A 346 3.50 1.44 -4.16
C LEU A 346 4.37 2.02 -3.03
N ASN A 347 5.65 2.29 -3.30
CA ASN A 347 6.67 2.66 -2.33
C ASN A 347 7.47 3.87 -2.84
N GLN A 348 6.75 4.93 -3.25
CA GLN A 348 7.34 6.10 -3.89
C GLN A 348 8.00 7.06 -2.89
N PHE A 349 9.11 7.65 -3.32
CA PHE A 349 9.84 8.70 -2.65
C PHE A 349 10.11 9.84 -3.62
N MET A 350 10.19 11.05 -3.07
CA MET A 350 10.60 12.25 -3.79
C MET A 350 11.85 12.84 -3.13
N ALA A 351 12.82 13.27 -3.94
CA ALA A 351 14.03 13.90 -3.42
C ALA A 351 13.68 15.19 -2.65
N PRO A 352 14.31 15.43 -1.48
CA PRO A 352 14.17 16.71 -0.81
C PRO A 352 14.86 17.83 -1.59
N GLY A 353 14.35 19.04 -1.46
CA GLY A 353 15.06 20.26 -1.84
C GLY A 353 15.82 20.86 -0.65
N ASP A 354 16.48 21.99 -0.88
CA ASP A 354 17.28 22.68 0.15
C ASP A 354 16.54 23.80 0.88
N THR A 355 15.29 24.11 0.48
CA THR A 355 14.50 25.23 1.00
C THR A 355 13.45 24.75 2.00
N GLY A 356 13.42 25.35 3.19
CA GLY A 356 12.44 25.04 4.23
C GLY A 356 11.04 25.58 3.93
N ARG A 357 10.00 24.97 4.52
CA ARG A 357 8.59 25.35 4.33
C ARG A 357 8.32 26.83 4.56
N GLU A 358 8.78 27.39 5.69
CA GLU A 358 8.54 28.80 6.04
C GLU A 358 9.21 29.76 5.05
N GLU A 359 10.36 29.37 4.47
CA GLU A 359 11.03 30.16 3.44
C GLU A 359 10.30 30.08 2.10
N LEU A 360 9.79 28.90 1.71
CA LEU A 360 8.92 28.75 0.53
C LEU A 360 7.66 29.62 0.65
N ILE A 361 7.00 29.60 1.81
CA ILE A 361 5.82 30.41 2.10
C ILE A 361 6.19 31.91 2.11
N GLY A 362 7.27 32.29 2.80
CA GLY A 362 7.76 33.66 2.90
C GLY A 362 8.20 34.26 1.56
N GLY A 363 8.58 33.42 0.59
CA GLY A 363 8.89 33.83 -0.78
C GLY A 363 7.65 34.26 -1.60
N LEU A 364 6.44 33.92 -1.16
CA LEU A 364 5.21 34.27 -1.85
C LEU A 364 4.71 35.67 -1.44
N LYS A 365 4.64 36.60 -2.41
CA LYS A 365 3.96 37.90 -2.20
C LYS A 365 2.44 37.75 -2.08
N ARG A 366 1.88 36.82 -2.87
CA ARG A 366 0.46 36.43 -2.89
C ARG A 366 0.39 35.04 -3.53
N GLY A 367 -0.17 34.07 -2.81
CA GLY A 367 -0.29 32.69 -3.29
C GLY A 367 -1.08 31.84 -2.31
N LEU A 368 -1.10 30.53 -2.55
CA LEU A 368 -1.84 29.56 -1.76
C LEU A 368 -0.88 28.60 -1.05
N LEU A 369 -1.16 28.31 0.20
CA LEU A 369 -0.67 27.12 0.87
C LEU A 369 -1.79 26.07 0.80
N VAL A 370 -1.57 25.00 0.04
CA VAL A 370 -2.52 23.89 -0.03
C VAL A 370 -2.01 22.79 0.91
N THR A 371 -2.76 22.57 1.98
CA THR A 371 -2.37 21.62 3.03
C THR A 371 -2.76 20.18 2.71
N ARG A 372 -3.78 19.98 1.86
CA ARG A 372 -4.31 18.68 1.44
C ARG A 372 -5.27 18.84 0.24
N PHE A 373 -5.41 17.80 -0.57
CA PHE A 373 -6.52 17.69 -1.51
C PHE A 373 -7.66 16.82 -0.94
N HIS A 374 -8.90 17.18 -1.27
CA HIS A 374 -10.08 16.42 -0.84
C HIS A 374 -10.61 15.61 -2.03
N TYR A 375 -11.04 14.37 -1.77
CA TYR A 375 -11.68 13.48 -2.75
C TYR A 375 -10.80 13.18 -3.98
N THR A 376 -9.49 13.02 -3.77
CA THR A 376 -8.55 12.47 -4.74
C THR A 376 -8.83 10.97 -4.88
N ASN A 377 -9.52 10.59 -5.96
CA ASN A 377 -9.73 9.20 -6.35
C ASN A 377 -8.92 8.96 -7.63
N PRO A 378 -7.70 8.40 -7.54
CA PRO A 378 -6.89 8.09 -8.71
C PRO A 378 -7.56 7.10 -9.66
#